data_AF-A0A7S1BXP3-F1
#
_entry.id   AF-A0A7S1BXP3-F1
#
_cell.length_a   1.000
_cell.length_b   1.000
_cell.length_c   1.000
_cell.angle_alpha   90.00
_cell.angle_beta   90.00
_cell.angle_gamma   90.00
#
_symmetry.space_group_name_H-M   'P 1'
#
loop_
_entity.id
_entity.type
_entity.pdbx_description
1 polymer ?
#
loop_
_entity_poly.entity_id
_entity_poly.type
_entity_poly.pdbx_seq_one_letter_code
_entity_poly.pdbx_strand_id
1 'polypeptide(L)'
;MNSLASLDAAFARRLRPILAARGGSAGCSESGCDAEMLDGSSSPARLSKLVEKLGPEFASELETNREEHEADCLESCQFFYCADGDGGNETSSGGGVNWETQYGIRSYSMGAVPPEDFASDFRFPLDLIKVTSAPLFDPAESSSVVSRAEEEGLSSNEYRSGKYKLGGDWIKNLPSALKWFNGRLRTQLFPLIASLFPEVVTDASALRAHSVSLLKYNASHPRTDVHVDNGILAMTLAMTPSDDYVGGGTFFEHMGADDVLEMDVGHGTFRPGSVRHGGHKVDRGTRYILGAFLLIRNKVEHVRRMKNRGADYRKKGDLERAQKLFSWALEINPKCTTCLKDWAELLQTQKKYPEAETKLRRALHLLEGKDSDALFSLGVLLSQQNKDDESIQAYRKSVALNADDAELCYNLGIKLGAKGDTLGEQDMYAQATKVDPNMAAAWLNWGTSLAEQGDVDLAEPKFLKAVDLGKDDDGVRPKAMINLSLVYQKQTKTHMQNTNVASAAESIGKAGNLLEKARTWIDAVKALGGSMEPEDKQYVDMFGPLRLQCHQFAGRIYSAMGEFQKCEAEFRAATEGFPNDPRTWFALGRVLEHAGKAEEAKQAMDKMKALQAMGQMGL
;
A
#
# COMPACT_ATOMS: atom_id res chain seq x y z
N MET A 1 38.12 -28.63 -37.92
CA MET A 1 36.71 -28.98 -38.23
C MET A 1 36.07 -29.58 -36.97
N ASN A 2 35.48 -28.74 -36.14
CA ASN A 2 34.46 -29.12 -35.15
C ASN A 2 33.51 -27.93 -35.14
N SER A 3 32.28 -28.19 -35.56
CA SER A 3 31.38 -27.21 -36.18
C SER A 3 30.75 -26.27 -35.16
N LEU A 4 30.59 -25.02 -35.59
CA LEU A 4 29.69 -24.00 -35.03
C LEU A 4 28.28 -24.54 -34.71
N ALA A 5 27.86 -25.65 -35.32
CA ALA A 5 26.59 -26.33 -35.06
C ALA A 5 26.48 -26.97 -33.66
N SER A 6 27.59 -27.29 -32.98
CA SER A 6 27.55 -27.92 -31.64
C SER A 6 27.33 -26.91 -30.50
N LEU A 7 27.80 -25.67 -30.68
CA LEU A 7 27.51 -24.54 -29.79
C LEU A 7 26.05 -24.09 -29.95
N ASP A 8 25.54 -24.00 -31.17
CA ASP A 8 24.13 -23.68 -31.44
C ASP A 8 23.15 -24.68 -30.82
N ALA A 9 23.47 -25.99 -30.86
CA ALA A 9 22.59 -27.01 -30.28
C ALA A 9 22.58 -26.99 -28.74
N ALA A 10 23.72 -26.72 -28.09
CA ALA A 10 23.81 -26.58 -26.63
C ALA A 10 23.18 -25.25 -26.15
N PHE A 11 23.35 -24.19 -26.93
CA PHE A 11 22.76 -22.86 -26.70
C PHE A 11 21.24 -22.88 -26.88
N ALA A 12 20.74 -23.50 -27.96
CA ALA A 12 19.30 -23.68 -28.22
C ALA A 12 18.60 -24.60 -27.21
N ARG A 13 19.30 -25.59 -26.65
CA ARG A 13 18.73 -26.55 -25.68
C ARG A 13 18.64 -25.99 -24.26
N ARG A 14 19.52 -25.04 -23.88
CA ARG A 14 19.41 -24.25 -22.64
C ARG A 14 18.33 -23.16 -22.73
N LEU A 15 18.12 -22.59 -23.91
CA LEU A 15 17.17 -21.49 -24.11
C LEU A 15 15.75 -21.92 -24.45
N ARG A 16 15.47 -23.13 -24.96
CA ARG A 16 14.07 -23.51 -25.27
C ARG A 16 13.09 -23.45 -24.09
N PRO A 17 13.44 -23.90 -22.87
CA PRO A 17 12.58 -23.72 -21.71
C PRO A 17 12.49 -22.25 -21.27
N ILE A 18 13.49 -21.41 -21.60
CA ILE A 18 13.59 -20.00 -21.19
C ILE A 18 12.87 -19.07 -22.18
N LEU A 19 12.96 -19.35 -23.48
CA LEU A 19 12.26 -18.67 -24.57
C LEU A 19 10.76 -18.99 -24.58
N ALA A 20 10.39 -20.21 -24.14
CA ALA A 20 8.99 -20.56 -23.90
C ALA A 20 8.44 -19.97 -22.59
N ALA A 21 9.29 -19.55 -21.64
CA ALA A 21 8.91 -19.20 -20.28
C ALA A 21 9.04 -17.72 -19.90
N ARG A 22 9.25 -16.79 -20.83
CA ARG A 22 9.05 -15.33 -20.65
C ARG A 22 9.39 -14.62 -21.96
N GLY A 23 8.38 -14.00 -22.56
CA GLY A 23 8.41 -13.55 -23.96
C GLY A 23 9.61 -12.68 -24.35
N GLY A 24 10.60 -13.31 -24.99
CA GLY A 24 11.62 -12.65 -25.78
C GLY A 24 11.07 -12.19 -27.12
N SER A 25 11.14 -10.88 -27.35
CA SER A 25 10.98 -10.10 -28.59
C SER A 25 9.85 -10.37 -29.60
N ALA A 26 9.00 -11.41 -29.50
CA ALA A 26 7.97 -11.60 -30.54
C ALA A 26 6.72 -12.42 -30.17
N GLY A 27 6.57 -13.01 -28.98
CA GLY A 27 5.35 -13.77 -28.66
C GLY A 27 5.02 -14.88 -29.67
N CYS A 28 6.02 -15.42 -30.35
CA CYS A 28 5.84 -16.48 -31.33
C CYS A 28 5.73 -17.82 -30.62
N SER A 29 4.52 -18.38 -30.55
CA SER A 29 4.36 -19.84 -30.46
C SER A 29 4.59 -20.46 -31.85
N GLU A 30 4.72 -21.79 -31.93
CA GLU A 30 4.94 -22.55 -33.17
C GLU A 30 3.83 -22.37 -34.26
N SER A 31 2.85 -21.49 -34.05
CA SER A 31 1.81 -21.16 -35.02
C SER A 31 1.49 -19.66 -35.03
N GLY A 32 2.29 -18.90 -35.78
CA GLY A 32 1.90 -17.57 -36.29
C GLY A 32 2.50 -16.38 -35.56
N CYS A 33 3.53 -15.77 -36.15
CA CYS A 33 3.92 -14.40 -35.84
C CYS A 33 3.32 -13.48 -36.90
N ASP A 34 2.73 -12.36 -36.49
CA ASP A 34 2.48 -11.24 -37.41
C ASP A 34 3.83 -10.60 -37.78
N ALA A 35 4.16 -10.64 -39.06
CA ALA A 35 5.45 -10.20 -39.59
C ALA A 35 5.72 -8.69 -39.36
N GLU A 36 4.70 -7.87 -39.08
CA GLU A 36 4.86 -6.44 -38.80
C GLU A 36 5.49 -6.13 -37.43
N MET A 37 5.52 -7.09 -36.49
CA MET A 37 6.13 -6.90 -35.15
C MET A 37 7.63 -7.24 -35.11
N LEU A 38 8.17 -7.82 -36.19
CA LEU A 38 9.59 -8.16 -36.35
C LEU A 38 10.32 -7.20 -37.31
N ASP A 39 9.59 -6.29 -37.94
CA ASP A 39 10.15 -5.23 -38.76
C ASP A 39 10.84 -4.21 -37.84
N GLY A 40 12.16 -4.21 -37.86
CA GLY A 40 13.04 -3.19 -37.27
C GLY A 40 12.85 -1.77 -37.83
N SER A 41 11.62 -1.40 -38.21
CA SER A 41 11.20 -0.02 -38.35
C SER A 41 11.45 0.66 -37.00
N SER A 42 12.35 1.64 -37.01
CA SER A 42 12.68 2.44 -35.84
C SER A 42 11.37 2.97 -35.21
N SER A 43 11.33 3.09 -33.87
CA SER A 43 10.21 3.67 -33.10
C SER A 43 9.48 4.85 -33.80
N PRO A 44 10.17 5.77 -34.52
CA PRO A 44 9.52 6.82 -35.30
C PRO A 44 8.53 6.35 -36.38
N ALA A 45 8.85 5.34 -37.18
CA ALA A 45 8.00 4.88 -38.27
C ALA A 45 6.68 4.26 -37.75
N ARG A 46 6.76 3.54 -36.64
CA ARG A 46 5.58 3.01 -35.95
C ARG A 46 4.70 4.12 -35.37
N LEU A 47 5.29 5.14 -34.75
CA LEU A 47 4.55 6.28 -34.23
C LEU A 47 3.88 7.08 -35.35
N SER A 48 4.53 7.25 -36.51
CA SER A 48 3.92 7.89 -37.69
C SER A 48 2.66 7.14 -38.17
N LYS A 49 2.73 5.81 -38.30
CA LYS A 49 1.55 4.99 -38.64
C LYS A 49 0.42 5.14 -37.60
N LEU A 50 0.76 5.20 -36.32
CA LEU A 50 -0.22 5.44 -35.25
C LEU A 50 -0.83 6.84 -35.32
N VAL A 51 -0.06 7.87 -35.70
CA VAL A 51 -0.59 9.22 -35.95
C VAL A 51 -1.59 9.23 -37.10
N GLU A 52 -1.29 8.55 -38.21
CA GLU A 52 -2.24 8.42 -39.32
C GLU A 52 -3.53 7.71 -38.90
N LYS A 53 -3.42 6.67 -38.05
CA LYS A 53 -4.57 5.89 -37.55
C LYS A 53 -5.40 6.64 -36.49
N LEU A 54 -4.75 7.29 -35.53
CA LEU A 54 -5.38 7.83 -34.32
C LEU A 54 -5.68 9.33 -34.43
N GLY A 55 -5.16 10.00 -35.46
CA GLY A 55 -5.52 11.37 -35.82
C GLY A 55 -4.73 12.46 -35.08
N PRO A 56 -5.12 13.73 -35.29
CA PRO A 56 -4.33 14.89 -34.88
C PRO A 56 -4.24 15.08 -33.36
N GLU A 57 -5.25 14.64 -32.60
CA GLU A 57 -5.19 14.75 -31.14
C GLU A 57 -4.11 13.84 -30.54
N PHE A 58 -3.95 12.63 -31.07
CA PHE A 58 -2.86 11.74 -30.65
C PHE A 58 -1.49 12.33 -31.04
N ALA A 59 -1.38 12.93 -32.22
CA ALA A 59 -0.16 13.62 -32.64
C ALA A 59 0.20 14.78 -31.70
N SER A 60 -0.79 15.59 -31.32
CA SER A 60 -0.63 16.67 -30.35
C SER A 60 -0.13 16.13 -29.01
N GLU A 61 -0.67 15.00 -28.55
CA GLU A 61 -0.27 14.38 -27.28
C GLU A 61 1.18 13.86 -27.31
N LEU A 62 1.63 13.31 -28.45
CA LEU A 62 3.03 12.94 -28.64
C LEU A 62 3.95 14.17 -28.60
N GLU A 63 3.52 15.29 -29.17
CA GLU A 63 4.31 16.52 -29.15
C GLU A 63 4.39 17.11 -27.74
N THR A 64 3.27 17.17 -27.01
CA THR A 64 3.28 17.57 -25.59
C THR A 64 4.24 16.71 -24.77
N ASN A 65 4.27 15.38 -25.01
CA ASN A 65 5.24 14.51 -24.35
C ASN A 65 6.70 14.84 -24.70
N ARG A 66 6.99 15.31 -25.93
CA ARG A 66 8.34 15.75 -26.33
C ARG A 66 8.73 17.06 -25.66
N GLU A 67 7.82 18.04 -25.68
CA GLU A 67 8.03 19.35 -25.07
C GLU A 67 8.29 19.22 -23.56
N GLU A 68 7.47 18.44 -22.86
CA GLU A 68 7.69 18.16 -21.43
C GLU A 68 9.02 17.41 -21.19
N HIS A 69 9.36 16.44 -22.04
CA HIS A 69 10.62 15.71 -21.91
C HIS A 69 11.84 16.60 -22.11
N GLU A 70 11.79 17.49 -23.09
CA GLU A 70 12.83 18.49 -23.31
C GLU A 70 12.94 19.44 -22.12
N ALA A 71 11.81 19.92 -21.58
CA ALA A 71 11.78 20.75 -20.39
C ALA A 71 12.40 20.05 -19.18
N ASP A 72 12.05 18.78 -18.92
CA ASP A 72 12.63 17.98 -17.82
C ASP A 72 14.15 17.78 -18.02
N CYS A 73 14.61 17.58 -19.25
CA CYS A 73 16.04 17.48 -19.58
C CYS A 73 16.79 18.81 -19.36
N LEU A 74 16.15 19.94 -19.65
CA LEU A 74 16.70 21.27 -19.41
C LEU A 74 16.74 21.60 -17.92
N GLU A 75 15.67 21.31 -17.16
CA GLU A 75 15.64 21.45 -15.71
C GLU A 75 16.71 20.57 -15.06
N SER A 76 16.86 19.32 -15.51
CA SER A 76 17.94 18.43 -15.07
C SER A 76 19.31 19.09 -15.19
N CYS A 77 19.63 19.72 -16.32
CA CYS A 77 20.90 20.43 -16.54
C CYS A 77 21.11 21.67 -15.63
N GLN A 78 20.06 22.24 -15.04
CA GLN A 78 20.21 23.39 -14.13
C GLN A 78 20.79 22.97 -12.77
N PHE A 79 20.49 21.75 -12.34
CA PHE A 79 20.90 21.24 -11.02
C PHE A 79 21.99 20.17 -11.12
N PHE A 80 21.90 19.32 -12.13
CA PHE A 80 22.74 18.14 -12.28
C PHE A 80 23.73 18.27 -13.43
N TYR A 81 24.84 17.55 -13.33
CA TYR A 81 25.81 17.47 -14.42
C TYR A 81 25.14 17.00 -15.71
N CYS A 82 25.36 17.74 -16.78
CA CYS A 82 25.11 17.30 -18.14
C CYS A 82 26.28 17.69 -19.05
N ALA A 83 26.57 16.85 -20.03
CA ALA A 83 27.56 17.17 -21.05
C ALA A 83 26.90 18.10 -22.09
N ASP A 84 27.44 19.31 -22.26
CA ASP A 84 26.88 20.33 -23.15
C ASP A 84 26.81 19.84 -24.60
N GLY A 85 25.67 20.07 -25.25
CA GLY A 85 25.52 19.92 -26.69
C GLY A 85 25.88 21.23 -27.39
N ASP A 86 27.17 21.55 -27.49
CA ASP A 86 27.77 22.28 -28.63
C ASP A 86 29.29 22.41 -28.45
N GLY A 87 30.06 21.83 -29.37
CA GLY A 87 31.40 22.32 -29.72
C GLY A 87 32.57 22.13 -28.75
N GLY A 88 32.41 21.43 -27.63
CA GLY A 88 33.54 21.03 -26.79
C GLY A 88 34.15 19.72 -27.27
N ASN A 89 35.18 19.80 -28.11
CA ASN A 89 36.02 18.69 -28.53
C ASN A 89 36.86 18.12 -27.36
N GLU A 90 36.24 17.87 -26.20
CA GLU A 90 36.76 16.92 -25.23
C GLU A 90 36.18 15.57 -25.61
N THR A 91 36.80 14.96 -26.61
CA THR A 91 36.90 13.51 -26.63
C THR A 91 37.46 13.12 -25.27
N SER A 92 36.58 12.76 -24.32
CA SER A 92 36.94 11.86 -23.26
C SER A 92 37.23 10.51 -23.93
N SER A 93 38.39 10.49 -24.59
CA SER A 93 39.24 9.35 -24.84
C SER A 93 39.74 8.81 -23.49
N GLY A 94 38.81 8.57 -22.56
CA GLY A 94 39.02 7.64 -21.48
C GLY A 94 39.04 6.27 -22.14
N GLY A 95 40.25 5.81 -22.48
CA GLY A 95 40.49 4.51 -23.09
C GLY A 95 39.64 3.44 -22.41
N GLY A 96 39.01 2.58 -23.23
CA GLY A 96 37.96 1.64 -22.86
C GLY A 96 38.09 1.04 -21.45
N VAL A 97 37.48 1.71 -20.47
CA VAL A 97 37.40 1.19 -19.11
C VAL A 97 36.38 0.06 -19.16
N ASN A 98 36.87 -1.18 -19.00
CA ASN A 98 35.99 -2.32 -18.86
C ASN A 98 35.46 -2.36 -17.42
N TRP A 99 34.30 -1.75 -17.20
CA TRP A 99 33.65 -1.66 -15.90
C TRP A 99 33.28 -3.03 -15.31
N GLU A 100 32.98 -4.02 -16.15
CA GLU A 100 32.75 -5.40 -15.69
C GLU A 100 33.99 -5.98 -15.05
N THR A 101 35.17 -5.67 -15.57
CA THR A 101 36.45 -6.11 -14.97
C THR A 101 36.83 -5.29 -13.75
N GLN A 102 36.57 -3.97 -13.77
CA GLN A 102 36.98 -3.08 -12.69
C GLN A 102 36.18 -3.29 -11.40
N TYR A 103 34.85 -3.39 -11.50
CA TYR A 103 33.99 -3.49 -10.31
C TYR A 103 33.34 -4.86 -10.13
N GLY A 104 33.37 -5.71 -11.17
CA GLY A 104 32.57 -6.92 -11.23
C GLY A 104 31.08 -6.60 -11.20
N ILE A 105 30.34 -6.98 -12.22
CA ILE A 105 28.90 -6.72 -12.29
C ILE A 105 28.16 -8.04 -12.12
N ARG A 106 27.41 -8.16 -11.03
CA ARG A 106 26.42 -9.22 -10.88
C ARG A 106 25.14 -8.79 -11.56
N SER A 107 24.66 -9.62 -12.47
CA SER A 107 23.39 -9.39 -13.16
C SER A 107 22.36 -10.39 -12.70
N TYR A 108 21.14 -9.92 -12.48
CA TYR A 108 20.00 -10.76 -12.13
C TYR A 108 18.94 -10.64 -13.22
N SER A 109 18.43 -11.79 -13.64
CA SER A 109 17.38 -11.88 -14.66
C SER A 109 16.02 -11.55 -14.06
N MET A 110 15.24 -10.76 -14.77
CA MET A 110 13.88 -10.39 -14.37
C MET A 110 12.88 -11.54 -14.48
N GLY A 111 11.86 -11.51 -13.60
CA GLY A 111 10.52 -11.96 -13.95
C GLY A 111 9.67 -10.82 -14.51
N ALA A 112 8.99 -11.09 -15.64
CA ALA A 112 8.02 -10.29 -16.42
C ALA A 112 7.85 -8.80 -15.99
N VAL A 113 8.18 -7.74 -16.72
CA VAL A 113 8.33 -7.38 -18.15
C VAL A 113 9.28 -6.16 -18.20
N PRO A 114 10.02 -5.89 -19.31
CA PRO A 114 10.82 -4.66 -19.45
C PRO A 114 9.97 -3.36 -19.50
N PRO A 115 10.56 -2.16 -19.41
CA PRO A 115 9.84 -0.88 -19.33
C PRO A 115 8.73 -0.68 -20.34
N GLU A 116 7.65 -0.06 -19.88
CA GLU A 116 6.45 0.22 -20.66
C GLU A 116 6.73 0.97 -21.97
N ASP A 117 7.78 1.80 -22.01
CA ASP A 117 8.08 2.64 -23.18
C ASP A 117 9.10 2.04 -24.13
N PHE A 118 9.97 1.16 -23.65
CA PHE A 118 11.14 0.68 -24.41
C PHE A 118 11.36 -0.82 -24.25
N ALA A 119 10.30 -1.57 -23.93
CA ALA A 119 10.34 -3.01 -23.73
C ALA A 119 11.03 -3.78 -24.86
N SER A 120 10.88 -3.31 -26.11
CA SER A 120 11.52 -3.89 -27.30
C SER A 120 13.02 -3.66 -27.39
N ASP A 121 13.52 -2.59 -26.75
CA ASP A 121 14.92 -2.18 -26.87
C ASP A 121 15.82 -3.00 -25.93
N PHE A 122 15.25 -3.54 -24.84
CA PHE A 122 15.96 -4.44 -23.92
C PHE A 122 16.08 -5.86 -24.50
N ARG A 123 17.32 -6.37 -24.61
CA ARG A 123 17.63 -7.68 -25.21
C ARG A 123 17.49 -8.84 -24.20
N PHE A 124 17.16 -10.04 -24.68
CA PHE A 124 17.07 -11.26 -23.86
C PHE A 124 18.38 -12.09 -23.85
N PRO A 125 18.73 -12.74 -22.71
CA PRO A 125 18.05 -12.71 -21.41
C PRO A 125 18.09 -11.32 -20.76
N LEU A 126 16.99 -10.96 -20.10
CA LEU A 126 16.76 -9.65 -19.47
C LEU A 126 17.48 -9.59 -18.12
N ASP A 127 18.81 -9.54 -18.19
CA ASP A 127 19.72 -9.32 -17.07
C ASP A 127 19.67 -7.83 -16.65
N LEU A 128 18.49 -7.34 -16.26
CA LEU A 128 18.21 -5.91 -16.14
C LEU A 128 18.64 -5.31 -14.80
N ILE A 129 18.75 -6.13 -13.75
CA ILE A 129 19.21 -5.65 -12.46
C ILE A 129 20.71 -5.85 -12.41
N LYS A 130 21.45 -4.75 -12.51
CA LYS A 130 22.91 -4.71 -12.47
C LYS A 130 23.36 -4.25 -11.08
N VAL A 131 24.24 -5.01 -10.47
CA VAL A 131 24.73 -4.75 -9.11
C VAL A 131 26.23 -4.82 -9.10
N THR A 132 26.87 -3.81 -8.54
CA THR A 132 28.33 -3.81 -8.39
C THR A 132 28.74 -4.84 -7.36
N SER A 133 29.85 -5.55 -7.60
CA SER A 133 30.42 -6.51 -6.64
C SER A 133 31.55 -5.92 -5.78
N ALA A 134 32.00 -4.73 -6.15
CA ALA A 134 32.94 -3.90 -5.42
C ALA A 134 32.35 -2.48 -5.27
N PRO A 135 32.75 -1.73 -4.23
CA PRO A 135 32.25 -0.37 -4.02
C PRO A 135 32.71 0.58 -5.12
N LEU A 136 31.80 1.44 -5.58
CA LEU A 136 32.09 2.52 -6.51
C LEU A 136 32.90 3.64 -5.85
N PHE A 137 32.66 3.88 -4.57
CA PHE A 137 33.35 4.93 -3.81
C PHE A 137 33.64 4.44 -2.40
N ASP A 138 34.64 5.05 -1.78
CA ASP A 138 35.14 4.63 -0.48
C ASP A 138 34.13 4.92 0.64
N PRO A 139 34.06 4.08 1.69
CA PRO A 139 33.23 4.32 2.87
C PRO A 139 33.40 5.73 3.48
N ALA A 140 34.62 6.24 3.58
CA ALA A 140 34.89 7.56 4.17
C ALA A 140 34.27 8.70 3.36
N GLU A 141 34.21 8.54 2.04
CA GLU A 141 33.54 9.48 1.15
C GLU A 141 32.02 9.50 1.41
N SER A 142 31.42 8.32 1.58
CA SER A 142 29.99 8.19 1.90
C SER A 142 29.66 8.80 3.25
N SER A 143 30.45 8.51 4.28
CA SER A 143 30.31 9.10 5.61
C SER A 143 30.42 10.63 5.56
N SER A 144 31.35 11.18 4.77
CA SER A 144 31.47 12.63 4.62
C SER A 144 30.25 13.26 3.93
N VAL A 145 29.65 12.59 2.95
CA VAL A 145 28.44 13.08 2.27
C VAL A 145 27.25 13.08 3.21
N VAL A 146 27.04 11.97 3.92
CA VAL A 146 25.94 11.83 4.89
C VAL A 146 26.08 12.85 6.03
N SER A 147 27.27 12.96 6.64
CA SER A 147 27.52 13.90 7.74
C SER A 147 27.22 15.35 7.35
N ARG A 148 27.66 15.78 6.16
CA ARG A 148 27.36 17.14 5.68
C ARG A 148 25.89 17.34 5.36
N ALA A 149 25.23 16.33 4.81
CA ALA A 149 23.80 16.41 4.58
C ALA A 149 23.01 16.52 5.90
N GLU A 150 23.45 15.83 6.97
CA GLU A 150 22.88 15.98 8.31
C GLU A 150 23.08 17.40 8.86
N GLU A 151 24.27 17.99 8.68
CA GLU A 151 24.53 19.41 9.00
C GLU A 151 23.63 20.37 8.20
N GLU A 152 23.26 20.00 6.98
CA GLU A 152 22.34 20.72 6.09
C GLU A 152 20.85 20.43 6.41
N GLY A 153 20.54 19.65 7.45
CA GLY A 153 19.18 19.45 7.96
C GLY A 153 18.52 18.12 7.57
N LEU A 154 19.22 17.23 6.85
CA LEU A 154 18.69 15.92 6.41
C LEU A 154 18.06 15.12 7.56
N SER A 155 18.65 15.16 8.76
CA SER A 155 18.20 14.39 9.91
C SER A 155 16.85 14.83 10.50
N SER A 156 16.48 16.09 10.28
CA SER A 156 15.22 16.69 10.77
C SER A 156 14.13 16.78 9.71
N ASN A 157 14.47 16.55 8.43
CA ASN A 157 13.54 16.70 7.33
C ASN A 157 12.67 15.44 7.18
N GLU A 158 11.35 15.66 7.05
CA GLU A 158 10.40 14.61 6.73
C GLU A 158 10.26 14.54 5.20
N TYR A 159 10.66 13.42 4.61
CA TYR A 159 10.49 13.11 3.19
C TYR A 159 9.28 12.19 3.00
N ARG A 160 8.38 12.53 2.07
CA ARG A 160 7.24 11.66 1.75
C ARG A 160 7.53 10.85 0.49
N SER A 161 7.68 9.52 0.64
CA SER A 161 7.74 8.58 -0.48
C SER A 161 6.42 7.83 -0.60
N GLY A 162 5.58 8.20 -1.57
CA GLY A 162 4.23 7.64 -1.69
C GLY A 162 3.39 7.92 -0.44
N LYS A 163 2.94 6.85 0.24
CA LYS A 163 2.19 6.91 1.51
C LYS A 163 3.09 7.01 2.76
N TYR A 164 4.39 6.78 2.62
CA TYR A 164 5.33 6.69 3.73
C TYR A 164 5.94 8.03 4.08
N LYS A 165 5.99 8.32 5.37
CA LYS A 165 6.84 9.36 5.94
C LYS A 165 8.19 8.73 6.26
N LEU A 166 9.22 9.13 5.51
CA LEU A 166 10.61 8.72 5.68
C LEU A 166 11.44 9.91 6.16
N GLY A 167 12.66 9.68 6.62
CA GLY A 167 13.65 10.75 6.71
C GLY A 167 14.34 10.96 5.36
N GLY A 168 14.78 12.18 5.08
CA GLY A 168 15.58 12.47 3.88
C GLY A 168 15.26 13.80 3.24
N ASP A 169 15.91 14.06 2.10
CA ASP A 169 15.62 15.24 1.28
C ASP A 169 16.01 15.01 -0.19
N TRP A 170 15.52 15.90 -1.05
CA TRP A 170 16.01 16.04 -2.41
C TRP A 170 17.45 16.54 -2.39
N ILE A 171 18.32 15.93 -3.20
CA ILE A 171 19.73 16.34 -3.25
C ILE A 171 19.90 17.81 -3.68
N LYS A 172 18.97 18.36 -4.46
CA LYS A 172 18.97 19.79 -4.82
C LYS A 172 18.88 20.75 -3.62
N ASN A 173 18.37 20.28 -2.49
CA ASN A 173 18.29 21.03 -1.23
C ASN A 173 19.53 20.84 -0.33
N LEU A 174 20.49 19.99 -0.75
CA LEU A 174 21.67 19.59 0.01
C LEU A 174 22.95 19.95 -0.77
N PRO A 175 23.45 21.20 -0.67
CA PRO A 175 24.53 21.70 -1.54
C PRO A 175 25.80 20.83 -1.55
N SER A 176 26.19 20.29 -0.41
CA SER A 176 27.36 19.42 -0.29
C SER A 176 27.16 18.09 -1.02
N ALA A 177 26.01 17.46 -0.83
CA ALA A 177 25.65 16.21 -1.50
C ALA A 177 25.46 16.43 -3.00
N LEU A 178 24.85 17.54 -3.43
CA LEU A 178 24.67 17.90 -4.83
C LEU A 178 26.00 18.06 -5.56
N LYS A 179 26.94 18.79 -4.97
CA LYS A 179 28.28 19.00 -5.54
C LYS A 179 29.01 17.66 -5.71
N TRP A 180 28.97 16.82 -4.69
CA TRP A 180 29.56 15.48 -4.73
C TRP A 180 28.92 14.63 -5.84
N PHE A 181 27.59 14.58 -5.87
CA PHE A 181 26.83 13.78 -6.82
C PHE A 181 27.13 14.21 -8.26
N ASN A 182 27.18 15.50 -8.56
CA ASN A 182 27.56 16.02 -9.88
C ASN A 182 28.98 15.60 -10.31
N GLY A 183 29.92 15.59 -9.38
CA GLY A 183 31.26 15.05 -9.64
C GLY A 183 31.23 13.56 -10.02
N ARG A 184 30.43 12.77 -9.30
CA ARG A 184 30.28 11.32 -9.53
C ARG A 184 29.47 11.00 -10.79
N LEU A 185 28.45 11.79 -11.13
CA LEU A 185 27.73 11.70 -12.40
C LEU A 185 28.71 11.79 -13.58
N ARG A 186 29.57 12.82 -13.58
CA ARG A 186 30.56 13.04 -14.63
C ARG A 186 31.61 11.94 -14.74
N THR A 187 32.19 11.54 -13.61
CA THR A 187 33.42 10.75 -13.60
C THR A 187 33.18 9.24 -13.56
N GLN A 188 32.02 8.80 -13.10
CA GLN A 188 31.80 7.40 -12.76
C GLN A 188 30.41 6.88 -13.11
N LEU A 189 29.35 7.53 -12.64
CA LEU A 189 27.99 6.99 -12.71
C LEU A 189 27.45 7.00 -14.15
N PHE A 190 27.48 8.13 -14.88
CA PHE A 190 26.97 8.14 -16.26
C PHE A 190 27.78 7.24 -17.22
N PRO A 191 29.14 7.25 -17.20
CA PRO A 191 29.92 6.31 -17.99
C PRO A 191 29.62 4.84 -17.67
N LEU A 192 29.49 4.50 -16.38
CA LEU A 192 29.12 3.15 -15.96
C LEU A 192 27.74 2.77 -16.48
N ILE A 193 26.71 3.59 -16.25
CA ILE A 193 25.34 3.30 -16.67
C ILE A 193 25.22 3.15 -18.19
N ALA A 194 25.91 4.00 -18.96
CA ALA A 194 25.95 3.87 -20.42
C ALA A 194 26.57 2.52 -20.86
N SER A 195 27.58 2.04 -20.15
CA SER A 195 28.17 0.72 -20.43
C SER A 195 27.30 -0.47 -20.00
N LEU A 196 26.46 -0.28 -18.96
CA LEU A 196 25.58 -1.32 -18.42
C LEU A 196 24.32 -1.52 -19.26
N PHE A 197 23.87 -0.47 -19.96
CA PHE A 197 22.64 -0.47 -20.79
C PHE A 197 22.89 0.08 -22.20
N PRO A 198 23.86 -0.46 -22.96
CA PRO A 198 24.23 0.05 -24.29
C PRO A 198 23.10 -0.09 -25.32
N GLU A 199 22.08 -0.90 -25.05
CA GLU A 199 20.92 -1.09 -25.89
C GLU A 199 19.91 0.05 -25.85
N VAL A 200 19.91 0.85 -24.77
CA VAL A 200 18.97 1.97 -24.59
C VAL A 200 19.68 3.32 -24.46
N VAL A 201 20.91 3.31 -23.95
CA VAL A 201 21.74 4.51 -23.75
C VAL A 201 22.77 4.57 -24.87
N THR A 202 22.69 5.58 -25.72
CA THR A 202 23.65 5.76 -26.82
C THR A 202 25.06 6.04 -26.30
N ASP A 203 25.15 6.89 -25.29
CA ASP A 203 26.38 7.29 -24.64
C ASP A 203 26.07 8.07 -23.34
N ALA A 204 27.09 8.30 -22.52
CA ALA A 204 26.94 8.96 -21.22
C ALA A 204 26.34 10.38 -21.30
N SER A 205 26.51 11.11 -22.41
CA SER A 205 25.95 12.46 -22.59
C SER A 205 24.44 12.46 -22.79
N ALA A 206 23.83 11.32 -23.11
CA ALA A 206 22.39 11.19 -23.25
C ALA A 206 21.66 11.12 -21.90
N LEU A 207 22.35 10.77 -20.81
CA LEU A 207 21.74 10.59 -19.49
C LEU A 207 21.43 11.93 -18.82
N ARG A 208 20.31 11.98 -18.10
CA ARG A 208 19.88 13.13 -17.30
C ARG A 208 19.39 12.64 -15.94
N ALA A 209 19.92 13.19 -14.86
CA ALA A 209 19.41 12.92 -13.52
C ALA A 209 18.22 13.83 -13.23
N HIS A 210 17.09 13.27 -12.78
CA HIS A 210 15.85 14.03 -12.64
C HIS A 210 15.38 14.11 -11.19
N SER A 211 15.02 12.97 -10.61
CA SER A 211 14.55 12.88 -9.24
C SER A 211 15.59 12.18 -8.40
N VAL A 212 16.35 12.96 -7.61
CA VAL A 212 17.47 12.47 -6.81
C VAL A 212 17.24 12.81 -5.34
N SER A 213 17.20 11.80 -4.49
CA SER A 213 17.00 11.94 -3.06
C SER A 213 18.05 11.19 -2.26
N LEU A 214 18.43 11.77 -1.12
CA LEU A 214 19.18 11.11 -0.07
C LEU A 214 18.18 10.74 1.02
N LEU A 215 17.99 9.45 1.25
CA LEU A 215 16.93 8.92 2.10
C LEU A 215 17.53 8.29 3.36
N LYS A 216 16.82 8.46 4.47
CA LYS A 216 17.16 7.94 5.81
C LYS A 216 16.10 6.95 6.27
N TYR A 217 16.55 5.73 6.56
CA TYR A 217 15.74 4.66 7.13
C TYR A 217 16.24 4.29 8.52
N ASN A 218 15.33 3.92 9.40
CA ASN A 218 15.62 3.45 10.76
C ASN A 218 14.45 2.58 11.26
N ALA A 219 14.54 2.11 12.51
CA ALA A 219 13.55 1.21 13.12
C ALA A 219 12.10 1.73 13.20
N SER A 220 11.87 3.05 13.12
CA SER A 220 10.52 3.61 13.13
C SER A 220 9.84 3.57 11.75
N HIS A 221 10.59 3.32 10.68
CA HIS A 221 10.04 3.30 9.33
C HIS A 221 9.55 1.89 8.97
N PRO A 222 8.38 1.77 8.30
CA PRO A 222 7.91 0.47 7.84
C PRO A 222 8.68 0.02 6.59
N ARG A 223 8.49 -1.25 6.21
CA ARG A 223 8.78 -1.73 4.85
C ARG A 223 7.99 -0.90 3.84
N THR A 224 8.56 -0.60 2.68
CA THR A 224 7.83 0.09 1.61
C THR A 224 7.07 -0.89 0.73
N ASP A 225 5.91 -0.48 0.21
CA ASP A 225 5.16 -1.19 -0.83
C ASP A 225 6.06 -1.52 -2.03
N VAL A 226 5.70 -2.58 -2.74
CA VAL A 226 6.30 -2.87 -4.04
C VAL A 226 5.84 -1.81 -5.04
N HIS A 227 6.78 -1.12 -5.66
CA HIS A 227 6.49 -0.03 -6.60
C HIS A 227 7.45 -0.03 -7.79
N VAL A 228 7.17 0.86 -8.74
CA VAL A 228 8.02 1.19 -9.89
C VAL A 228 8.48 2.64 -9.79
N ASP A 229 9.61 2.94 -10.41
CA ASP A 229 10.25 4.25 -10.39
C ASP A 229 9.81 5.13 -11.57
N ASN A 230 9.84 6.44 -11.36
CA ASN A 230 9.57 7.42 -12.39
C ASN A 230 10.84 7.77 -13.17
N GLY A 231 11.36 6.83 -13.97
CA GLY A 231 12.45 7.04 -14.92
C GLY A 231 12.55 5.92 -15.95
N ILE A 232 13.35 6.09 -17.00
CA ILE A 232 13.72 4.97 -17.89
C ILE A 232 14.63 4.01 -17.14
N LEU A 233 15.64 4.57 -16.48
CA LEU A 233 16.54 3.87 -15.58
C LEU A 233 16.43 4.48 -14.18
N ALA A 234 16.72 3.66 -13.17
CA ALA A 234 16.82 4.04 -11.78
C ALA A 234 18.10 3.47 -11.19
N MET A 235 18.66 4.16 -10.20
CA MET A 235 19.75 3.65 -9.38
C MET A 235 19.48 3.83 -7.90
N THR A 236 20.09 2.96 -7.11
CA THR A 236 20.16 3.08 -5.66
C THR A 236 21.59 2.84 -5.24
N LEU A 237 22.15 3.77 -4.46
CA LEU A 237 23.49 3.68 -3.90
C LEU A 237 23.41 3.49 -2.39
N ALA A 238 24.16 2.53 -1.85
CA ALA A 238 24.30 2.32 -0.42
C ALA A 238 25.27 3.35 0.17
N MET A 239 24.79 4.17 1.12
CA MET A 239 25.55 5.28 1.70
C MET A 239 25.99 5.01 3.15
N THR A 240 25.67 3.84 3.70
CA THR A 240 25.98 3.45 5.07
C THR A 240 26.54 2.04 5.12
N PRO A 241 27.61 1.79 5.90
CA PRO A 241 28.15 0.45 6.09
C PRO A 241 27.06 -0.51 6.58
N SER A 242 27.05 -1.72 6.02
CA SER A 242 26.08 -2.77 6.40
C SER A 242 26.19 -3.17 7.88
N ASP A 243 27.37 -3.05 8.49
CA ASP A 243 27.59 -3.32 9.92
C ASP A 243 26.89 -2.31 10.86
N ASP A 244 26.51 -1.12 10.37
CA ASP A 244 25.89 -0.06 11.18
C ASP A 244 24.36 -0.22 11.34
N TYR A 245 23.76 -1.18 10.65
CA TYR A 245 22.33 -1.46 10.72
C TYR A 245 22.00 -2.95 10.65
N VAL A 246 20.78 -3.32 11.07
CA VAL A 246 20.25 -4.68 10.93
C VAL A 246 18.93 -4.60 10.17
N GLY A 247 18.73 -5.51 9.22
CA GLY A 247 17.62 -5.45 8.26
C GLY A 247 17.91 -4.44 7.14
N GLY A 248 16.87 -3.86 6.55
CA GLY A 248 16.99 -2.94 5.43
C GLY A 248 17.36 -3.64 4.12
N GLY A 249 17.72 -2.84 3.11
CA GLY A 249 18.04 -3.35 1.77
C GLY A 249 16.90 -3.23 0.77
N THR A 250 17.19 -3.57 -0.48
CA THR A 250 16.24 -3.50 -1.59
C THR A 250 15.91 -4.92 -2.03
N PHE A 251 14.63 -5.27 -2.06
CA PHE A 251 14.16 -6.54 -2.59
C PHE A 251 13.42 -6.31 -3.91
N PHE A 252 13.40 -7.33 -4.75
CA PHE A 252 12.67 -7.32 -6.02
C PHE A 252 11.55 -8.34 -5.95
N GLU A 253 10.33 -7.94 -6.31
CA GLU A 253 9.13 -8.77 -6.08
C GLU A 253 9.25 -10.18 -6.70
N HIS A 254 9.91 -10.30 -7.86
CA HIS A 254 10.07 -11.59 -8.55
C HIS A 254 11.11 -12.51 -7.92
N MET A 255 12.03 -11.97 -7.09
CA MET A 255 12.95 -12.77 -6.28
C MET A 255 12.22 -13.27 -5.04
N GLY A 256 11.39 -12.42 -4.44
CA GLY A 256 10.66 -12.69 -3.21
C GLY A 256 10.88 -11.55 -2.22
N ALA A 257 9.94 -11.35 -1.31
CA ALA A 257 10.06 -10.30 -0.29
C ALA A 257 11.23 -10.55 0.68
N ASP A 258 11.54 -11.82 0.94
CA ASP A 258 12.62 -12.25 1.85
C ASP A 258 14.00 -12.22 1.19
N ASP A 259 14.06 -12.17 -0.15
CA ASP A 259 15.30 -12.17 -0.92
C ASP A 259 15.78 -10.72 -1.15
N VAL A 260 16.39 -10.17 -0.10
CA VAL A 260 17.02 -8.85 -0.13
C VAL A 260 18.33 -8.90 -0.92
N LEU A 261 18.51 -7.93 -1.80
CA LEU A 261 19.77 -7.75 -2.50
C LEU A 261 20.78 -7.02 -1.59
N GLU A 262 21.76 -7.77 -1.13
CA GLU A 262 22.84 -7.28 -0.27
C GLU A 262 23.70 -6.22 -0.98
N MET A 263 23.87 -5.07 -0.31
CA MET A 263 24.74 -3.97 -0.73
C MET A 263 25.42 -3.37 0.49
N ASP A 264 26.74 -3.43 0.53
CA ASP A 264 27.53 -2.67 1.50
C ASP A 264 27.75 -1.22 1.00
N VAL A 265 28.22 -0.33 1.87
CA VAL A 265 28.52 1.06 1.51
C VAL A 265 29.34 1.17 0.23
N GLY A 266 29.01 2.14 -0.62
CA GLY A 266 29.67 2.33 -1.91
C GLY A 266 29.11 1.46 -3.03
N HIS A 267 28.32 0.43 -2.74
CA HIS A 267 27.71 -0.40 -3.78
C HIS A 267 26.51 0.30 -4.41
N GLY A 268 26.20 -0.09 -5.65
CA GLY A 268 25.07 0.43 -6.41
C GLY A 268 24.29 -0.65 -7.14
N THR A 269 22.97 -0.47 -7.16
CA THR A 269 22.07 -1.15 -8.10
C THR A 269 21.65 -0.20 -9.21
N PHE A 270 21.64 -0.70 -10.45
CA PHE A 270 21.18 0.00 -11.63
C PHE A 270 20.19 -0.87 -12.38
N ARG A 271 19.06 -0.30 -12.76
CA ARG A 271 17.94 -1.07 -13.33
C ARG A 271 16.99 -0.19 -14.11
N PRO A 272 16.15 -0.77 -14.98
CA PRO A 272 15.03 -0.04 -15.54
C PRO A 272 14.02 0.39 -14.48
N GLY A 273 13.41 1.56 -14.66
CA GLY A 273 12.48 2.13 -13.67
C GLY A 273 11.21 1.30 -13.47
N SER A 274 10.79 0.53 -14.48
CA SER A 274 9.64 -0.37 -14.37
C SER A 274 9.88 -1.63 -13.53
N VAL A 275 11.12 -1.86 -13.08
CA VAL A 275 11.44 -3.02 -12.24
C VAL A 275 10.76 -2.85 -10.88
N ARG A 276 9.84 -3.77 -10.59
CA ARG A 276 9.10 -3.79 -9.32
C ARG A 276 9.98 -4.18 -8.15
N HIS A 277 10.02 -3.31 -7.15
CA HIS A 277 10.92 -3.42 -6.01
C HIS A 277 10.35 -2.73 -4.77
N GLY A 278 10.96 -2.97 -3.62
CA GLY A 278 10.69 -2.23 -2.39
C GLY A 278 11.90 -2.24 -1.45
N GLY A 279 11.85 -1.40 -0.42
CA GLY A 279 12.80 -1.38 0.67
C GLY A 279 12.34 -2.24 1.84
N HIS A 280 13.20 -3.13 2.32
CA HIS A 280 12.95 -3.91 3.53
C HIS A 280 13.01 -3.01 4.77
N LYS A 281 12.27 -3.39 5.82
CA LYS A 281 12.31 -2.70 7.12
C LYS A 281 13.71 -2.75 7.73
N VAL A 282 14.17 -1.62 8.27
CA VAL A 282 15.36 -1.57 9.14
C VAL A 282 14.91 -1.91 10.55
N ASP A 283 15.56 -2.87 11.21
CA ASP A 283 15.19 -3.29 12.56
C ASP A 283 16.00 -2.54 13.64
N ARG A 284 17.26 -2.21 13.33
CA ARG A 284 18.16 -1.48 14.22
C ARG A 284 19.14 -0.64 13.40
N GLY A 285 19.56 0.48 13.98
CA GLY A 285 20.53 1.39 13.34
C GLY A 285 19.85 2.37 12.39
N THR A 286 20.67 3.06 11.60
CA THR A 286 20.21 4.00 10.58
C THR A 286 20.88 3.65 9.27
N ARG A 287 20.09 3.58 8.18
CA ARG A 287 20.57 3.29 6.84
C ARG A 287 20.29 4.48 5.94
N TYR A 288 21.32 5.00 5.29
CA TYR A 288 21.20 6.01 4.26
C TYR A 288 21.36 5.39 2.87
N ILE A 289 20.52 5.82 1.92
CA ILE A 289 20.68 5.49 0.50
C ILE A 289 20.50 6.74 -0.35
N LEU A 290 21.14 6.75 -1.52
CA LEU A 290 20.84 7.72 -2.56
C LEU A 290 20.04 7.03 -3.66
N GLY A 291 18.81 7.49 -3.90
CA GLY A 291 17.98 7.06 -5.03
C GLY A 291 18.01 8.09 -6.14
N ALA A 292 18.18 7.67 -7.38
CA ALA A 292 18.11 8.58 -8.53
C ALA A 292 17.33 7.96 -9.70
N PHE A 293 16.41 8.73 -10.26
CA PHE A 293 15.72 8.42 -11.51
C PHE A 293 16.37 9.15 -12.68
N LEU A 294 16.53 8.44 -13.79
CA LEU A 294 17.22 8.91 -14.97
C LEU A 294 16.28 9.00 -16.17
N LEU A 295 16.39 10.13 -16.87
CA LEU A 295 15.85 10.31 -18.21
C LEU A 295 16.97 10.07 -19.22
N ILE A 296 16.57 9.83 -20.47
CA ILE A 296 17.48 9.72 -21.61
C ILE A 296 17.05 10.76 -22.65
N ARG A 297 17.91 11.72 -22.96
CA ARG A 297 17.59 12.91 -23.79
C ARG A 297 16.92 12.54 -25.11
N ASN A 298 17.37 11.48 -25.78
CA ASN A 298 16.86 11.04 -27.08
C ASN A 298 15.79 9.94 -27.02
N LYS A 299 15.22 9.65 -25.84
CA LYS A 299 14.16 8.64 -25.64
C LYS A 299 13.03 9.24 -24.83
N VAL A 300 11.93 9.59 -25.50
CA VAL A 300 10.74 10.19 -24.87
C VAL A 300 9.79 9.09 -24.38
N GLU A 301 9.42 9.12 -23.10
CA GLU A 301 8.58 8.10 -22.46
C GLU A 301 7.08 8.34 -22.72
N HIS A 302 6.66 8.22 -23.98
CA HIS A 302 5.28 8.46 -24.40
C HIS A 302 4.22 7.64 -23.65
N VAL A 303 4.42 6.32 -23.49
CA VAL A 303 3.52 5.41 -22.78
C VAL A 303 3.41 5.79 -21.31
N ARG A 304 4.54 5.93 -20.60
CA ARG A 304 4.56 6.29 -19.17
C ARG A 304 3.98 7.68 -18.93
N ARG A 305 4.28 8.67 -19.77
CA ARG A 305 3.71 10.03 -19.67
C ARG A 305 2.21 10.03 -19.90
N MET A 306 1.72 9.35 -20.96
CA MET A 306 0.27 9.20 -21.20
C MET A 306 -0.42 8.48 -20.04
N LYS A 307 0.18 7.40 -19.52
CA LYS A 307 -0.34 6.67 -18.36
C LYS A 307 -0.43 7.56 -17.13
N ASN A 308 0.66 8.25 -16.76
CA ASN A 308 0.69 9.13 -15.60
C ASN A 308 -0.36 10.26 -15.73
N ARG A 309 -0.41 10.92 -16.89
CA ARG A 309 -1.40 11.96 -17.19
C ARG A 309 -2.83 11.41 -17.16
N GLY A 310 -3.05 10.19 -17.66
CA GLY A 310 -4.33 9.50 -17.63
C GLY A 310 -4.80 9.21 -16.20
N ALA A 311 -3.90 8.76 -15.33
CA ALA A 311 -4.18 8.56 -13.91
C ALA A 311 -4.55 9.89 -13.22
N ASP A 312 -3.90 11.00 -13.58
CA ASP A 312 -4.24 12.32 -13.04
C ASP A 312 -5.59 12.85 -13.52
N TYR A 313 -5.95 12.65 -14.80
CA TYR A 313 -7.28 12.98 -15.29
C TYR A 313 -8.38 12.14 -14.63
N ARG A 314 -8.12 10.85 -14.40
CA ARG A 314 -9.03 9.97 -13.67
C ARG A 314 -9.28 10.49 -12.26
N LYS A 315 -8.24 10.89 -11.52
CA LYS A 315 -8.38 11.49 -10.17
C LYS A 315 -9.19 12.79 -10.20
N LYS A 316 -9.09 13.58 -11.27
CA LYS A 316 -9.88 14.81 -11.49
C LYS A 316 -11.31 14.54 -11.96
N GLY A 317 -11.69 13.29 -12.21
CA GLY A 317 -13.01 12.89 -12.69
C GLY A 317 -13.20 13.02 -14.21
N ASP A 318 -12.17 13.42 -14.97
CA ASP A 318 -12.22 13.44 -16.44
C ASP A 318 -11.94 12.04 -16.99
N LEU A 319 -12.97 11.19 -16.90
CA LEU A 319 -12.86 9.78 -17.24
C LEU A 319 -12.68 9.55 -18.75
N GLU A 320 -13.16 10.47 -19.59
CA GLU A 320 -13.04 10.38 -21.05
C GLU A 320 -11.61 10.59 -21.50
N ARG A 321 -10.95 11.67 -21.04
CA ARG A 321 -9.53 11.90 -21.34
C ARG A 321 -8.64 10.80 -20.78
N ALA A 322 -8.91 10.35 -19.55
CA ALA A 322 -8.18 9.25 -18.95
C ALA A 322 -8.25 7.98 -19.82
N GLN A 323 -9.46 7.61 -20.26
CA GLN A 323 -9.65 6.45 -21.13
C GLN A 323 -8.88 6.59 -22.45
N LYS A 324 -8.92 7.78 -23.06
CA LYS A 324 -8.23 8.05 -24.32
C LYS A 324 -6.72 7.87 -24.19
N LEU A 325 -6.14 8.43 -23.13
CA LEU A 325 -4.71 8.33 -22.85
C LEU A 325 -4.26 6.89 -22.58
N PHE A 326 -5.02 6.11 -21.79
CA PHE A 326 -4.70 4.70 -21.58
C PHE A 326 -4.83 3.89 -22.86
N SER A 327 -5.83 4.20 -23.70
CA SER A 327 -5.99 3.55 -25.01
C SER A 327 -4.81 3.84 -25.93
N TRP A 328 -4.39 5.09 -26.04
CA TRP A 328 -3.23 5.50 -26.82
C TRP A 328 -1.92 4.90 -26.32
N ALA A 329 -1.70 4.91 -25.01
CA ALA A 329 -0.55 4.25 -24.39
C ALA A 329 -0.48 2.75 -24.77
N LEU A 330 -1.62 2.06 -24.83
CA LEU A 330 -1.70 0.65 -25.23
C LEU A 330 -1.61 0.42 -26.74
N GLU A 331 -1.91 1.40 -27.58
CA GLU A 331 -1.61 1.34 -29.02
C GLU A 331 -0.09 1.44 -29.27
N ILE A 332 0.60 2.30 -28.49
CA ILE A 332 2.06 2.41 -28.51
C ILE A 332 2.71 1.16 -27.91
N ASN A 333 2.25 0.68 -26.75
CA ASN A 333 2.70 -0.58 -26.18
C ASN A 333 1.52 -1.46 -25.68
N PRO A 334 1.09 -2.45 -26.47
CA PRO A 334 0.04 -3.40 -26.09
C PRO A 334 0.37 -4.27 -24.88
N LYS A 335 1.63 -4.28 -24.43
CA LYS A 335 2.12 -5.03 -23.27
C LYS A 335 2.30 -4.16 -22.02
N CYS A 336 1.88 -2.89 -22.04
CA CYS A 336 1.92 -2.03 -20.85
C CYS A 336 0.94 -2.55 -19.77
N THR A 337 1.45 -3.29 -18.80
CA THR A 337 0.62 -3.94 -17.77
C THR A 337 0.05 -2.94 -16.77
N THR A 338 0.79 -1.89 -16.41
CA THR A 338 0.27 -0.81 -15.56
C THR A 338 -0.82 -0.01 -16.26
N CYS A 339 -0.70 0.27 -17.58
CA CYS A 339 -1.77 0.89 -18.35
C CYS A 339 -3.05 0.04 -18.33
N LEU A 340 -2.92 -1.30 -18.39
CA LEU A 340 -4.07 -2.21 -18.24
C LEU A 340 -4.67 -2.14 -16.84
N LYS A 341 -3.85 -2.08 -15.77
CA LYS A 341 -4.32 -1.92 -14.39
C LYS A 341 -5.03 -0.59 -14.18
N ASP A 342 -4.43 0.52 -14.61
CA ASP A 342 -5.00 1.86 -14.46
C ASP A 342 -6.31 2.01 -15.26
N TRP A 343 -6.40 1.41 -16.45
CA TRP A 343 -7.64 1.36 -17.20
C TRP A 343 -8.68 0.45 -16.52
N ALA A 344 -8.28 -0.65 -15.91
CA ALA A 344 -9.22 -1.46 -15.13
C ALA A 344 -9.82 -0.68 -13.96
N GLU A 345 -9.00 0.10 -13.24
CA GLU A 345 -9.46 0.95 -12.15
C GLU A 345 -10.42 2.05 -12.64
N LEU A 346 -10.15 2.63 -13.82
CA LEU A 346 -11.06 3.56 -14.49
C LEU A 346 -12.42 2.90 -14.80
N LEU A 347 -12.40 1.69 -15.38
CA LEU A 347 -13.61 0.94 -15.72
C LEU A 347 -14.40 0.52 -14.47
N GLN A 348 -13.69 0.17 -13.40
CA GLN A 348 -14.27 -0.12 -12.09
C GLN A 348 -14.98 1.11 -11.52
N THR A 349 -14.37 2.31 -11.63
CA THR A 349 -15.02 3.58 -11.25
C THR A 349 -16.31 3.82 -12.04
N GLN A 350 -16.34 3.42 -13.32
CA GLN A 350 -17.53 3.46 -14.17
C GLN A 350 -18.52 2.30 -13.93
N LYS A 351 -18.24 1.41 -12.98
CA LYS A 351 -19.00 0.17 -12.70
C LYS A 351 -19.06 -0.81 -13.89
N LYS A 352 -18.14 -0.72 -14.84
CA LYS A 352 -17.99 -1.62 -15.99
C LYS A 352 -17.13 -2.83 -15.61
N TYR A 353 -17.61 -3.61 -14.65
CA TYR A 353 -16.80 -4.66 -14.02
C TYR A 353 -16.28 -5.76 -14.97
N PRO A 354 -17.06 -6.29 -15.93
CA PRO A 354 -16.56 -7.32 -16.85
C PRO A 354 -15.40 -6.85 -17.73
N GLU A 355 -15.43 -5.58 -18.14
CA GLU A 355 -14.38 -4.98 -18.97
C GLU A 355 -13.12 -4.74 -18.13
N ALA A 356 -13.28 -4.24 -16.89
CA ALA A 356 -12.18 -4.10 -15.94
C ALA A 356 -11.50 -5.46 -15.67
N GLU A 357 -12.29 -6.52 -15.51
CA GLU A 357 -11.80 -7.88 -15.25
C GLU A 357 -10.96 -8.37 -16.43
N THR A 358 -11.41 -8.11 -17.65
CA THR A 358 -10.67 -8.44 -18.88
C THR A 358 -9.30 -7.75 -18.91
N LYS A 359 -9.22 -6.48 -18.51
CA LYS A 359 -7.95 -5.74 -18.46
C LYS A 359 -7.00 -6.32 -17.40
N LEU A 360 -7.49 -6.59 -16.19
CA LEU A 360 -6.68 -7.19 -15.12
C LEU A 360 -6.20 -8.60 -15.45
N ARG A 361 -7.07 -9.45 -16.00
CA ARG A 361 -6.68 -10.81 -16.42
C ARG A 361 -5.65 -10.76 -17.55
N ARG A 362 -5.73 -9.80 -18.47
CA ARG A 362 -4.70 -9.58 -19.48
C ARG A 362 -3.38 -9.13 -18.87
N ALA A 363 -3.40 -8.20 -17.90
CA ALA A 363 -2.19 -7.77 -17.19
C ALA A 363 -1.53 -8.95 -16.46
N LEU A 364 -2.33 -9.74 -15.73
CA LEU A 364 -1.88 -10.96 -15.05
C LEU A 364 -1.35 -12.00 -16.03
N HIS A 365 -1.97 -12.18 -17.19
CA HIS A 365 -1.47 -13.09 -18.22
C HIS A 365 -0.07 -12.68 -18.71
N LEU A 366 0.14 -11.38 -19.00
CA LEU A 366 1.44 -10.84 -19.40
C LEU A 366 2.51 -10.97 -18.29
N LEU A 367 2.09 -11.01 -17.02
CA LEU A 367 2.94 -11.14 -15.85
C LEU A 367 3.01 -12.56 -15.29
N GLU A 368 2.45 -13.56 -16.01
CA GLU A 368 2.38 -14.96 -15.58
C GLU A 368 1.76 -15.17 -14.19
N GLY A 369 0.82 -14.29 -13.83
CA GLY A 369 0.18 -14.29 -12.52
C GLY A 369 1.08 -13.84 -11.37
N LYS A 370 2.26 -13.28 -11.64
CA LYS A 370 3.22 -12.80 -10.64
C LYS A 370 3.16 -11.28 -10.46
N ASP A 371 1.97 -10.76 -10.17
CA ASP A 371 1.78 -9.35 -9.80
C ASP A 371 0.79 -9.28 -8.64
N SER A 372 1.32 -8.97 -7.46
CA SER A 372 0.51 -8.89 -6.23
C SER A 372 -0.61 -7.86 -6.35
N ASP A 373 -0.33 -6.67 -6.89
CA ASP A 373 -1.28 -5.56 -6.99
C ASP A 373 -2.39 -5.89 -7.98
N ALA A 374 -2.04 -6.48 -9.13
CA ALA A 374 -3.02 -6.92 -10.12
C ALA A 374 -3.97 -7.99 -9.56
N LEU A 375 -3.44 -8.93 -8.77
CA LEU A 375 -4.23 -9.96 -8.09
C LEU A 375 -5.14 -9.36 -7.03
N PHE A 376 -4.66 -8.39 -6.26
CA PHE A 376 -5.45 -7.66 -5.28
C PHE A 376 -6.61 -6.91 -5.95
N SER A 377 -6.32 -6.10 -6.98
CA SER A 377 -7.34 -5.38 -7.75
C SER A 377 -8.36 -6.35 -8.38
N LEU A 378 -7.91 -7.51 -8.86
CA LEU A 378 -8.81 -8.54 -9.38
C LEU A 378 -9.70 -9.10 -8.26
N GLY A 379 -9.15 -9.36 -7.07
CA GLY A 379 -9.90 -9.80 -5.89
C GLY A 379 -11.01 -8.82 -5.51
N VAL A 380 -10.67 -7.52 -5.41
CA VAL A 380 -11.65 -6.45 -5.13
C VAL A 380 -12.76 -6.44 -6.18
N LEU A 381 -12.38 -6.46 -7.46
CA LEU A 381 -13.32 -6.40 -8.57
C LEU A 381 -14.24 -7.63 -8.63
N LEU A 382 -13.72 -8.82 -8.35
CA LEU A 382 -14.50 -10.06 -8.30
C LEU A 382 -15.51 -10.03 -7.15
N SER A 383 -15.14 -9.46 -5.99
CA SER A 383 -16.09 -9.30 -4.88
C SER A 383 -17.22 -8.32 -5.22
N GLN A 384 -16.93 -7.23 -5.94
CA GLN A 384 -17.97 -6.32 -6.45
C GLN A 384 -18.92 -6.96 -7.46
N GLN A 385 -18.48 -8.06 -8.09
CA GLN A 385 -19.31 -8.89 -8.97
C GLN A 385 -19.99 -10.06 -8.24
N ASN A 386 -19.89 -10.14 -6.90
CA ASN A 386 -20.36 -11.25 -6.06
C ASN A 386 -19.75 -12.61 -6.45
N LYS A 387 -18.52 -12.63 -6.98
CA LYS A 387 -17.75 -13.83 -7.30
C LYS A 387 -16.77 -14.15 -6.16
N ASP A 388 -17.31 -14.41 -4.97
CA ASP A 388 -16.53 -14.43 -3.72
C ASP A 388 -15.46 -15.53 -3.68
N ASP A 389 -15.73 -16.70 -4.25
CA ASP A 389 -14.75 -17.79 -4.31
C ASP A 389 -13.52 -17.46 -5.17
N GLU A 390 -13.74 -16.86 -6.34
CA GLU A 390 -12.64 -16.40 -7.20
C GLU A 390 -11.91 -15.22 -6.56
N SER A 391 -12.65 -14.32 -5.89
CA SER A 391 -12.09 -13.19 -5.16
C SER A 391 -11.10 -13.65 -4.09
N ILE A 392 -11.49 -14.60 -3.23
CA ILE A 392 -10.62 -15.17 -2.18
C ILE A 392 -9.39 -15.84 -2.79
N GLN A 393 -9.53 -16.56 -3.91
CA GLN A 393 -8.38 -17.15 -4.59
C GLN A 393 -7.40 -16.10 -5.11
N ALA A 394 -7.89 -14.99 -5.65
CA ALA A 394 -7.04 -13.88 -6.10
C ALA A 394 -6.32 -13.22 -4.92
N TYR A 395 -7.03 -12.94 -3.82
CA TYR A 395 -6.44 -12.41 -2.58
C TYR A 395 -5.38 -13.35 -1.99
N ARG A 396 -5.64 -14.67 -1.91
CA ARG A 396 -4.65 -15.65 -1.42
C ARG A 396 -3.37 -15.65 -2.27
N LYS A 397 -3.49 -15.56 -3.60
CA LYS A 397 -2.32 -15.46 -4.48
C LYS A 397 -1.58 -14.14 -4.29
N SER A 398 -2.30 -13.03 -4.08
CA SER A 398 -1.71 -11.71 -3.80
C SER A 398 -0.90 -11.74 -2.49
N VAL A 399 -1.50 -12.21 -1.39
CA VAL A 399 -0.82 -12.38 -0.10
C VAL A 399 0.37 -13.34 -0.20
N ALA A 400 0.30 -14.40 -1.00
CA ALA A 400 1.42 -15.31 -1.20
C ALA A 400 2.62 -14.66 -1.92
N LEU A 401 2.40 -13.64 -2.76
CA LEU A 401 3.48 -12.87 -3.39
C LEU A 401 4.01 -11.76 -2.48
N ASN A 402 3.16 -11.21 -1.60
CA ASN A 402 3.55 -10.14 -0.69
C ASN A 402 2.93 -10.32 0.70
N ALA A 403 3.52 -11.21 1.49
CA ALA A 403 3.00 -11.61 2.81
C ALA A 403 3.17 -10.53 3.89
N ASP A 404 4.08 -9.58 3.72
CA ASP A 404 4.25 -8.44 4.64
C ASP A 404 3.57 -7.15 4.16
N ASP A 405 2.50 -7.30 3.40
CA ASP A 405 1.54 -6.21 3.21
C ASP A 405 0.34 -6.42 4.14
N ALA A 406 0.26 -5.58 5.17
CA ALA A 406 -0.79 -5.65 6.17
C ALA A 406 -2.18 -5.42 5.57
N GLU A 407 -2.29 -4.58 4.54
CA GLU A 407 -3.55 -4.25 3.88
C GLU A 407 -4.06 -5.45 3.06
N LEU A 408 -3.16 -6.19 2.39
CA LEU A 408 -3.52 -7.44 1.71
C LEU A 408 -4.02 -8.50 2.69
N CYS A 409 -3.31 -8.68 3.82
CA CYS A 409 -3.70 -9.62 4.86
C CYS A 409 -5.06 -9.25 5.46
N TYR A 410 -5.24 -7.98 5.85
CA TYR A 410 -6.49 -7.47 6.41
C TYR A 410 -7.69 -7.69 5.48
N ASN A 411 -7.55 -7.34 4.21
CA ASN A 411 -8.61 -7.51 3.22
C ASN A 411 -8.94 -8.99 2.95
N LEU A 412 -7.93 -9.87 2.90
CA LEU A 412 -8.19 -11.31 2.82
C LEU A 412 -8.92 -11.82 4.08
N GLY A 413 -8.55 -11.34 5.27
CA GLY A 413 -9.22 -11.67 6.53
C GLY A 413 -10.72 -11.35 6.49
N ILE A 414 -11.08 -10.14 6.06
CA ILE A 414 -12.49 -9.73 5.88
C ILE A 414 -13.24 -10.71 4.96
N LYS A 415 -12.63 -11.08 3.83
CA LYS A 415 -13.29 -11.97 2.86
C LYS A 415 -13.44 -13.41 3.37
N LEU A 416 -12.47 -13.89 4.14
CA LEU A 416 -12.56 -15.21 4.79
C LEU A 416 -13.66 -15.22 5.85
N GLY A 417 -13.75 -14.17 6.68
CA GLY A 417 -14.80 -14.00 7.68
C GLY A 417 -16.20 -13.96 7.06
N ALA A 418 -16.37 -13.19 5.98
CA ALA A 418 -17.64 -13.12 5.24
C ALA A 418 -18.07 -14.47 4.66
N LYS A 419 -17.11 -15.36 4.36
CA LYS A 419 -17.37 -16.74 3.90
C LYS A 419 -17.57 -17.74 5.05
N GLY A 420 -17.34 -17.33 6.29
CA GLY A 420 -17.41 -18.18 7.48
C GLY A 420 -16.15 -18.99 7.75
N ASP A 421 -15.02 -18.70 7.09
CA ASP A 421 -13.71 -19.27 7.42
C ASP A 421 -13.07 -18.46 8.56
N THR A 422 -13.59 -18.67 9.78
CA THR A 422 -13.23 -17.87 10.95
C THR A 422 -11.79 -18.09 11.41
N LEU A 423 -11.24 -19.30 11.24
CA LEU A 423 -9.83 -19.56 11.55
C LEU A 423 -8.92 -18.81 10.57
N GLY A 424 -9.20 -18.90 9.27
CA GLY A 424 -8.42 -18.18 8.26
C GLY A 424 -8.54 -16.66 8.41
N GLU A 425 -9.71 -16.15 8.78
CA GLU A 425 -9.90 -14.74 9.13
C GLU A 425 -8.95 -14.27 10.25
N GLN A 426 -8.93 -15.00 11.37
CA GLN A 426 -8.10 -14.63 12.52
C GLN A 426 -6.61 -14.74 12.23
N ASP A 427 -6.19 -15.76 11.50
CA ASP A 427 -4.79 -15.91 11.07
C ASP A 427 -4.36 -14.69 10.25
N MET A 428 -5.22 -14.20 9.35
CA MET A 428 -4.94 -13.03 8.53
C MET A 428 -4.94 -11.72 9.32
N TYR A 429 -5.83 -11.53 10.29
CA TYR A 429 -5.74 -10.36 11.18
C TYR A 429 -4.51 -10.42 12.09
N ALA A 430 -4.13 -11.61 12.57
CA ALA A 430 -2.91 -11.81 13.34
C ALA A 430 -1.67 -11.47 12.50
N GLN A 431 -1.64 -11.88 11.23
CA GLN A 431 -0.58 -11.50 10.30
C GLN A 431 -0.58 -10.00 10.01
N ALA A 432 -1.73 -9.39 9.71
CA ALA A 432 -1.83 -7.95 9.45
C ALA A 432 -1.30 -7.12 10.64
N THR A 433 -1.67 -7.49 11.86
CA THR A 433 -1.21 -6.80 13.09
C THR A 433 0.23 -7.11 13.47
N LYS A 434 0.78 -8.24 13.01
CA LYS A 434 2.22 -8.52 13.12
C LYS A 434 3.03 -7.62 12.18
N VAL A 435 2.55 -7.44 10.95
CA VAL A 435 3.19 -6.63 9.90
C VAL A 435 3.08 -5.13 10.22
N ASP A 436 1.86 -4.67 10.51
CA ASP A 436 1.57 -3.31 10.99
C ASP A 436 0.87 -3.35 12.35
N PRO A 437 1.64 -3.25 13.46
CA PRO A 437 1.09 -3.21 14.81
C PRO A 437 0.14 -2.03 15.06
N ASN A 438 0.15 -0.98 14.23
CA ASN A 438 -0.66 0.22 14.39
C ASN A 438 -1.97 0.17 13.59
N MET A 439 -2.25 -0.91 12.84
CA MET A 439 -3.47 -1.06 12.06
C MET A 439 -4.69 -1.32 12.96
N ALA A 440 -5.25 -0.24 13.53
CA ALA A 440 -6.35 -0.29 14.50
C ALA A 440 -7.58 -1.07 14.00
N ALA A 441 -7.91 -0.98 12.70
CA ALA A 441 -9.04 -1.69 12.09
C ALA A 441 -8.86 -3.22 12.12
N ALA A 442 -7.62 -3.73 11.97
CA ALA A 442 -7.33 -5.16 12.07
C ALA A 442 -7.50 -5.65 13.52
N TRP A 443 -7.06 -4.86 14.51
CA TRP A 443 -7.29 -5.17 15.92
C TRP A 443 -8.79 -5.20 16.29
N LEU A 444 -9.56 -4.23 15.79
CA LEU A 444 -11.01 -4.17 15.99
C LEU A 444 -11.69 -5.43 15.42
N ASN A 445 -11.45 -5.74 14.16
CA ASN A 445 -12.11 -6.86 13.50
C ASN A 445 -11.68 -8.22 14.09
N TRP A 446 -10.42 -8.35 14.51
CA TRP A 446 -9.97 -9.55 15.23
C TRP A 446 -10.69 -9.71 16.58
N GLY A 447 -10.82 -8.63 17.35
CA GLY A 447 -11.60 -8.65 18.58
C GLY A 447 -13.06 -9.03 18.35
N THR A 448 -13.68 -8.50 17.29
CA THR A 448 -15.07 -8.82 16.91
C THR A 448 -15.22 -10.31 16.58
N SER A 449 -14.35 -10.85 15.72
CA SER A 449 -14.35 -12.28 15.34
C SER A 449 -14.19 -13.21 16.55
N LEU A 450 -13.33 -12.85 17.52
CA LEU A 450 -13.18 -13.59 18.78
C LEU A 450 -14.41 -13.49 19.68
N ALA A 451 -14.99 -12.29 19.80
CA ALA A 451 -16.18 -12.06 20.63
C ALA A 451 -17.40 -12.82 20.10
N GLU A 452 -17.56 -12.91 18.78
CA GLU A 452 -18.62 -13.66 18.11
C GLU A 452 -18.53 -15.18 18.35
N GLN A 453 -17.30 -15.72 18.47
CA GLN A 453 -17.06 -17.10 18.91
C GLN A 453 -17.26 -17.32 20.41
N GLY A 454 -17.39 -16.23 21.17
CA GLY A 454 -17.58 -16.27 22.62
C GLY A 454 -16.29 -16.18 23.42
N ASP A 455 -15.12 -16.11 22.77
CA ASP A 455 -13.77 -16.02 23.36
C ASP A 455 -13.46 -14.60 23.86
N VAL A 456 -14.27 -14.14 24.80
CA VAL A 456 -14.23 -12.76 25.30
C VAL A 456 -12.91 -12.41 25.98
N ASP A 457 -12.26 -13.37 26.63
CA ASP A 457 -10.97 -13.18 27.29
C ASP A 457 -9.85 -12.89 26.27
N LEU A 458 -9.97 -13.44 25.06
CA LEU A 458 -9.04 -13.17 23.95
C LEU A 458 -9.42 -11.90 23.19
N ALA A 459 -10.71 -11.55 23.12
CA ALA A 459 -11.21 -10.35 22.44
C ALA A 459 -10.83 -9.05 23.17
N GLU A 460 -10.90 -9.03 24.51
CA GLU A 460 -10.59 -7.86 25.34
C GLU A 460 -9.26 -7.18 24.98
N PRO A 461 -8.10 -7.87 24.97
CA PRO A 461 -6.83 -7.24 24.64
C PRO A 461 -6.77 -6.69 23.21
N LYS A 462 -7.54 -7.27 22.27
CA LYS A 462 -7.61 -6.76 20.88
C LYS A 462 -8.39 -5.46 20.82
N PHE A 463 -9.55 -5.39 21.49
CA PHE A 463 -10.31 -4.15 21.57
C PHE A 463 -9.55 -3.06 22.33
N LEU A 464 -8.84 -3.39 23.41
CA LEU A 464 -7.98 -2.44 24.11
C LEU A 464 -6.93 -1.84 23.16
N LYS A 465 -6.30 -2.66 22.31
CA LYS A 465 -5.38 -2.18 21.29
C LYS A 465 -6.06 -1.32 20.22
N ALA A 466 -7.24 -1.69 19.76
CA ALA A 466 -8.01 -0.88 18.82
C ALA A 466 -8.44 0.47 19.42
N VAL A 467 -8.74 0.53 20.72
CA VAL A 467 -9.05 1.79 21.43
C VAL A 467 -7.83 2.69 21.56
N ASP A 468 -6.67 2.11 21.90
CA ASP A 468 -5.38 2.79 22.04
C ASP A 468 -4.92 3.41 20.71
N LEU A 469 -5.06 2.67 19.61
CA LEU A 469 -4.54 3.04 18.29
C LEU A 469 -5.53 3.80 17.40
N GLY A 470 -6.82 3.49 17.50
CA GLY A 470 -7.86 4.06 16.65
C GLY A 470 -8.07 5.55 16.93
N LYS A 471 -8.74 6.25 16.01
CA LYS A 471 -9.16 7.64 16.21
C LYS A 471 -10.69 7.72 16.33
N ASP A 472 -11.20 8.89 16.71
CA ASP A 472 -12.65 9.07 16.84
C ASP A 472 -13.31 9.34 15.48
N ASP A 473 -12.57 9.94 14.54
CA ASP A 473 -13.05 10.32 13.21
C ASP A 473 -13.11 9.15 12.21
N ASP A 474 -12.26 8.14 12.37
CA ASP A 474 -12.28 6.91 11.55
C ASP A 474 -13.34 5.88 12.01
N GLY A 475 -13.99 6.12 13.15
CA GLY A 475 -14.98 5.24 13.75
C GLY A 475 -14.42 3.98 14.41
N VAL A 476 -13.12 3.69 14.29
CA VAL A 476 -12.50 2.47 14.85
C VAL A 476 -12.49 2.51 16.36
N ARG A 477 -12.03 3.62 16.97
CA ARG A 477 -11.99 3.76 18.43
C ARG A 477 -13.39 3.63 19.06
N PRO A 478 -14.43 4.37 18.64
CA PRO A 478 -15.75 4.26 19.24
C PRO A 478 -16.40 2.90 19.01
N LYS A 479 -16.24 2.27 17.84
CA LYS A 479 -16.70 0.88 17.61
C LYS A 479 -16.01 -0.10 18.56
N ALA A 480 -14.70 0.04 18.76
CA ALA A 480 -13.94 -0.76 19.71
C ALA A 480 -14.40 -0.54 21.16
N MET A 481 -14.71 0.70 21.57
CA MET A 481 -15.26 1.00 22.90
C MET A 481 -16.62 0.33 23.10
N ILE A 482 -17.49 0.35 22.09
CA ILE A 482 -18.81 -0.30 22.14
C ILE A 482 -18.64 -1.82 22.28
N ASN A 483 -17.80 -2.45 21.47
CA ASN A 483 -17.56 -3.90 21.54
C ASN A 483 -16.87 -4.31 22.86
N LEU A 484 -15.94 -3.51 23.35
CA LEU A 484 -15.31 -3.74 24.66
C LEU A 484 -16.33 -3.59 25.81
N SER A 485 -17.29 -2.66 25.70
CA SER A 485 -18.35 -2.54 26.70
C SER A 485 -19.26 -3.78 26.73
N LEU A 486 -19.53 -4.42 25.58
CA LEU A 486 -20.24 -5.70 25.52
C LEU A 486 -19.46 -6.81 26.23
N VAL A 487 -18.14 -6.88 26.02
CA VAL A 487 -17.26 -7.83 26.71
C VAL A 487 -17.34 -7.64 28.23
N TYR A 488 -17.24 -6.41 28.71
CA TYR A 488 -17.35 -6.11 30.14
C TYR A 488 -18.74 -6.39 30.72
N GLN A 489 -19.83 -6.17 29.97
CA GLN A 489 -21.16 -6.58 30.42
C GLN A 489 -21.31 -8.10 30.53
N LYS A 490 -20.70 -8.86 29.62
CA LYS A 490 -20.66 -10.32 29.71
C LYS A 490 -19.85 -10.79 30.92
N GLN A 491 -18.67 -10.21 31.16
CA GLN A 491 -17.89 -10.47 32.38
C GLN A 491 -18.67 -10.11 33.66
N THR A 492 -19.35 -8.97 33.67
CA THR A 492 -20.23 -8.54 34.77
C THR A 492 -21.25 -9.63 35.11
N LYS A 493 -21.90 -10.20 34.09
CA LYS A 493 -22.87 -11.29 34.27
C LYS A 493 -22.20 -12.53 34.89
N THR A 494 -21.01 -12.90 34.43
CA THR A 494 -20.23 -14.03 34.99
C THR A 494 -19.85 -13.78 36.45
N HIS A 495 -19.36 -12.58 36.78
CA HIS A 495 -19.03 -12.20 38.17
C HIS A 495 -20.24 -12.25 39.09
N MET A 496 -21.40 -11.78 38.62
CA MET A 496 -22.67 -11.86 39.34
C MET A 496 -23.10 -13.32 39.59
N GLN A 497 -22.96 -14.20 38.60
CA GLN A 497 -23.23 -15.64 38.76
C GLN A 497 -22.31 -16.30 39.79
N ASN A 498 -21.06 -15.86 39.84
CA ASN A 498 -20.07 -16.32 40.82
C ASN A 498 -20.15 -15.58 42.16
N THR A 499 -21.18 -14.77 42.40
CA THR A 499 -21.39 -13.96 43.61
C THR A 499 -20.27 -12.96 43.94
N ASN A 500 -19.42 -12.62 42.95
CA ASN A 500 -18.36 -11.63 43.09
C ASN A 500 -18.87 -10.23 42.69
N VAL A 501 -19.59 -9.60 43.61
CA VAL A 501 -20.23 -8.30 43.37
C VAL A 501 -19.22 -7.17 43.14
N ALA A 502 -18.04 -7.23 43.78
CA ALA A 502 -17.00 -6.21 43.62
C ALA A 502 -16.41 -6.19 42.19
N SER A 503 -16.05 -7.36 41.64
CA SER A 503 -15.58 -7.44 40.25
C SER A 503 -16.70 -7.12 39.26
N ALA A 504 -17.95 -7.48 39.55
CA ALA A 504 -19.09 -7.08 38.73
C ALA A 504 -19.24 -5.54 38.67
N ALA A 505 -19.08 -4.85 39.82
CA ALA A 505 -19.12 -3.40 39.89
C ALA A 505 -17.98 -2.74 39.08
N GLU A 506 -16.78 -3.32 39.13
CA GLU A 506 -15.65 -2.84 38.35
C GLU A 506 -15.90 -2.98 36.84
N SER A 507 -16.27 -4.17 36.37
CA SER A 507 -16.53 -4.43 34.95
C SER A 507 -17.66 -3.55 34.41
N ILE A 508 -18.76 -3.39 35.13
CA ILE A 508 -19.87 -2.56 34.65
C ILE A 508 -19.52 -1.07 34.63
N GLY A 509 -18.70 -0.61 35.58
CA GLY A 509 -18.17 0.76 35.59
C GLY A 509 -17.29 1.04 34.37
N LYS A 510 -16.42 0.08 34.00
CA LYS A 510 -15.62 0.17 32.77
C LYS A 510 -16.51 0.25 31.52
N ALA A 511 -17.55 -0.60 31.44
CA ALA A 511 -18.50 -0.60 30.34
C ALA A 511 -19.21 0.75 30.18
N GLY A 512 -19.73 1.31 31.28
CA GLY A 512 -20.43 2.60 31.28
C GLY A 512 -19.53 3.76 30.83
N ASN A 513 -18.28 3.80 31.30
CA ASN A 513 -17.32 4.84 30.90
C ASN A 513 -17.04 4.82 29.39
N LEU A 514 -16.86 3.61 28.83
CA LEU A 514 -16.62 3.43 27.39
C LEU A 514 -17.82 3.88 26.56
N LEU A 515 -19.04 3.54 26.99
CA LEU A 515 -20.27 3.95 26.29
C LEU A 515 -20.47 5.47 26.33
N GLU A 516 -20.18 6.14 27.44
CA GLU A 516 -20.26 7.61 27.49
C GLU A 516 -19.24 8.27 26.57
N LYS A 517 -18.03 7.70 26.44
CA LYS A 517 -17.03 8.19 25.48
C LYS A 517 -17.45 7.98 24.03
N ALA A 518 -18.05 6.84 23.69
CA ALA A 518 -18.52 6.55 22.34
C ALA A 518 -19.79 7.33 21.93
N ARG A 519 -20.49 7.93 22.91
CA ARG A 519 -21.77 8.61 22.69
C ARG A 519 -21.68 9.76 21.68
N THR A 520 -20.63 10.57 21.74
CA THR A 520 -20.46 11.72 20.85
C THR A 520 -20.35 11.28 19.39
N TRP A 521 -19.63 10.19 19.12
CA TRP A 521 -19.54 9.60 17.79
C TRP A 521 -20.90 9.05 17.34
N ILE A 522 -21.64 8.35 18.21
CA ILE A 522 -22.98 7.85 17.88
C ILE A 522 -23.94 8.97 17.50
N ASP A 523 -23.93 10.07 18.25
CA ASP A 523 -24.79 11.22 17.96
C ASP A 523 -24.41 11.89 16.64
N ALA A 524 -23.11 11.97 16.32
CA ALA A 524 -22.61 12.47 15.04
C ALA A 524 -23.02 11.57 13.86
N VAL A 525 -22.87 10.24 13.99
CA VAL A 525 -23.28 9.27 12.96
C VAL A 525 -24.78 9.32 12.74
N LYS A 526 -25.59 9.37 13.80
CA LYS A 526 -27.05 9.52 13.69
C LYS A 526 -27.45 10.77 12.90
N ALA A 527 -26.70 11.87 13.05
CA ALA A 527 -26.95 13.11 12.31
C ALA A 527 -26.74 12.98 10.79
N LEU A 528 -26.00 11.97 10.32
CA LEU A 528 -25.84 11.68 8.89
C LEU A 528 -27.15 11.21 8.23
N GLY A 529 -28.09 10.68 9.00
CA GLY A 529 -29.40 10.23 8.50
C GLY A 529 -29.27 9.22 7.36
N GLY A 530 -29.82 9.55 6.18
CA GLY A 530 -29.82 8.68 5.00
C GLY A 530 -28.45 8.43 4.37
N SER A 531 -27.40 9.14 4.79
CA SER A 531 -26.02 8.99 4.32
C SER A 531 -25.17 8.08 5.23
N MET A 532 -25.79 7.38 6.17
CA MET A 532 -25.11 6.48 7.10
C MET A 532 -24.70 5.17 6.44
N GLU A 533 -23.46 4.74 6.67
CA GLU A 533 -22.99 3.44 6.19
C GLU A 533 -23.70 2.27 6.91
N PRO A 534 -23.97 1.15 6.24
CA PRO A 534 -24.68 0.00 6.84
C PRO A 534 -24.01 -0.54 8.11
N GLU A 535 -22.69 -0.55 8.12
CA GLU A 535 -21.87 -1.01 9.26
C GLU A 535 -22.05 -0.09 10.47
N ASP A 536 -22.06 1.23 10.26
CA ASP A 536 -22.26 2.22 11.32
C ASP A 536 -23.68 2.14 11.90
N LYS A 537 -24.66 1.86 11.04
CA LYS A 537 -26.06 1.67 11.45
C LYS A 537 -26.20 0.56 12.49
N GLN A 538 -25.47 -0.54 12.33
CA GLN A 538 -25.48 -1.63 13.31
C GLN A 538 -25.06 -1.16 14.71
N TYR A 539 -24.02 -0.33 14.81
CA TYR A 539 -23.56 0.22 16.09
C TYR A 539 -24.56 1.24 16.66
N VAL A 540 -25.14 2.09 15.82
CA VAL A 540 -26.18 3.04 16.21
C VAL A 540 -27.42 2.34 16.80
N ASP A 541 -27.89 1.28 16.14
CA ASP A 541 -29.06 0.51 16.55
C ASP A 541 -28.79 -0.26 17.84
N MET A 542 -27.56 -0.76 18.03
CA MET A 542 -27.15 -1.50 19.22
C MET A 542 -26.88 -0.60 20.44
N PHE A 543 -26.38 0.62 20.23
CA PHE A 543 -25.88 1.49 21.30
C PHE A 543 -26.93 1.80 22.38
N GLY A 544 -28.17 2.09 21.96
CA GLY A 544 -29.25 2.39 22.89
C GLY A 544 -29.55 1.22 23.84
N PRO A 545 -30.00 0.06 23.32
CA PRO A 545 -30.25 -1.13 24.12
C PRO A 545 -29.06 -1.51 25.03
N LEU A 546 -27.84 -1.38 24.52
CA LEU A 546 -26.63 -1.69 25.27
C LEU A 546 -26.41 -0.76 26.48
N ARG A 547 -26.65 0.55 26.30
CA ARG A 547 -26.56 1.54 27.38
C ARG A 547 -27.66 1.35 28.42
N LEU A 548 -28.87 1.00 28.01
CA LEU A 548 -29.95 0.61 28.92
C LEU A 548 -29.53 -0.57 29.80
N GLN A 549 -29.02 -1.63 29.18
CA GLN A 549 -28.56 -2.82 29.90
C GLN A 549 -27.43 -2.49 30.87
N CYS A 550 -26.52 -1.58 30.49
CA CYS A 550 -25.44 -1.13 31.36
C CYS A 550 -25.97 -0.52 32.66
N HIS A 551 -26.89 0.46 32.56
CA HIS A 551 -27.51 1.09 33.72
C HIS A 551 -28.33 0.10 34.56
N GLN A 552 -29.03 -0.84 33.93
CA GLN A 552 -29.79 -1.88 34.63
C GLN A 552 -28.87 -2.81 35.45
N PHE A 553 -27.72 -3.22 34.89
CA PHE A 553 -26.74 -4.03 35.61
C PHE A 553 -26.12 -3.23 36.76
N ALA A 554 -25.67 -2.00 36.51
CA ALA A 554 -25.09 -1.14 37.52
C ALA A 554 -26.05 -0.90 38.69
N GLY A 555 -27.32 -0.57 38.40
CA GLY A 555 -28.36 -0.39 39.43
C GLY A 555 -28.56 -1.64 40.30
N ARG A 556 -28.61 -2.84 39.69
CA ARG A 556 -28.73 -4.10 40.46
C ARG A 556 -27.51 -4.38 41.33
N ILE A 557 -26.31 -4.10 40.82
CA ILE A 557 -25.05 -4.30 41.54
C ILE A 557 -24.96 -3.35 42.73
N TYR A 558 -25.21 -2.06 42.53
CA TYR A 558 -25.21 -1.07 43.62
C TYR A 558 -26.30 -1.35 44.66
N SER A 559 -27.46 -1.87 44.25
CA SER A 559 -28.48 -2.34 45.19
C SER A 559 -27.96 -3.47 46.07
N ALA A 560 -27.27 -4.47 45.48
CA ALA A 560 -26.66 -5.58 46.22
C ALA A 560 -25.54 -5.12 47.17
N MET A 561 -24.85 -4.04 46.84
CA MET A 561 -23.83 -3.41 47.70
C MET A 561 -24.42 -2.49 48.78
N GLY A 562 -25.73 -2.23 48.78
CA GLY A 562 -26.37 -1.26 49.67
C GLY A 562 -26.09 0.21 49.31
N GLU A 563 -25.54 0.48 48.14
CA GLU A 563 -25.23 1.83 47.65
C GLU A 563 -26.47 2.47 46.97
N PHE A 564 -27.53 2.68 47.75
CA PHE A 564 -28.85 3.09 47.24
C PHE A 564 -28.86 4.41 46.47
N GLN A 565 -27.98 5.37 46.80
CA GLN A 565 -27.87 6.62 46.05
C GLN A 565 -27.35 6.40 44.62
N LYS A 566 -26.31 5.57 44.44
CA LYS A 566 -25.80 5.23 43.10
C LYS A 566 -26.81 4.39 42.33
N CYS A 567 -27.44 3.44 43.02
CA CYS A 567 -28.53 2.64 42.48
C CYS A 567 -29.68 3.50 41.91
N GLU A 568 -30.12 4.51 42.66
CA GLU A 568 -31.13 5.47 42.21
C GLU A 568 -30.67 6.23 40.96
N ALA A 569 -29.43 6.74 40.96
CA ALA A 569 -28.88 7.49 39.82
C ALA A 569 -28.87 6.66 38.53
N GLU A 570 -28.45 5.38 38.60
CA GLU A 570 -28.44 4.48 37.45
C GLU A 570 -29.84 4.21 36.90
N PHE A 571 -30.82 3.95 37.78
CA PHE A 571 -32.19 3.71 37.32
C PHE A 571 -32.87 4.97 36.78
N ARG A 572 -32.55 6.16 37.31
CA ARG A 572 -32.99 7.43 36.73
C ARG A 572 -32.44 7.60 35.31
N ALA A 573 -31.13 7.46 35.13
CA ALA A 573 -30.49 7.53 33.82
C ALA A 573 -31.10 6.52 32.82
N ALA A 574 -31.40 5.31 33.29
CA ALA A 574 -32.09 4.30 32.49
C ALA A 574 -33.51 4.73 32.06
N THR A 575 -34.31 5.31 32.97
CA THR A 575 -35.66 5.80 32.66
C THR A 575 -35.67 7.06 31.78
N GLU A 576 -34.66 7.91 31.89
CA GLU A 576 -34.51 9.09 31.03
C GLU A 576 -34.16 8.69 29.59
N GLY A 577 -33.23 7.74 29.43
CA GLY A 577 -32.85 7.23 28.11
C GLY A 577 -33.92 6.34 27.47
N PHE A 578 -34.68 5.59 28.28
CA PHE A 578 -35.64 4.59 27.82
C PHE A 578 -36.96 4.70 28.58
N PRO A 579 -37.73 5.78 28.36
CA PRO A 579 -38.92 6.09 29.14
C PRO A 579 -40.06 5.09 28.96
N ASN A 580 -39.97 4.17 27.99
CA ASN A 580 -40.99 3.19 27.65
C ASN A 580 -40.70 1.77 28.18
N ASP A 581 -39.61 1.53 28.94
CA ASP A 581 -39.35 0.20 29.53
C ASP A 581 -39.99 0.10 30.94
N PRO A 582 -41.09 -0.65 31.13
CA PRO A 582 -41.77 -0.74 32.42
C PRO A 582 -40.90 -1.37 33.52
N ARG A 583 -39.91 -2.20 33.15
CA ARG A 583 -39.06 -2.91 34.11
C ARG A 583 -38.11 -1.96 34.85
N THR A 584 -37.57 -0.96 34.17
CA THR A 584 -36.72 0.08 34.78
C THR A 584 -37.52 1.01 35.68
N TRP A 585 -38.75 1.37 35.28
CA TRP A 585 -39.65 2.15 36.14
C TRP A 585 -40.02 1.38 37.43
N PHE A 586 -40.26 0.07 37.34
CA PHE A 586 -40.46 -0.77 38.52
C PHE A 586 -39.24 -0.75 39.44
N ALA A 587 -38.04 -0.96 38.88
CA ALA A 587 -36.80 -0.97 39.65
C ALA A 587 -36.53 0.39 40.32
N LEU A 588 -36.75 1.50 39.62
CA LEU A 588 -36.65 2.85 40.18
C LEU A 588 -37.62 3.05 41.34
N GLY A 589 -38.90 2.66 41.17
CA GLY A 589 -39.90 2.74 42.23
C GLY A 589 -39.49 1.99 43.50
N ARG A 590 -38.97 0.76 43.36
CA ARG A 590 -38.50 -0.06 44.48
C ARG A 590 -37.32 0.57 45.24
N VAL A 591 -36.41 1.23 44.53
CA VAL A 591 -35.26 1.91 45.13
C VAL A 591 -35.71 3.19 45.85
N LEU A 592 -36.64 3.95 45.26
CA LEU A 592 -37.21 5.15 45.86
C LEU A 592 -38.02 4.83 47.14
N GLU A 593 -38.74 3.71 47.18
CA GLU A 593 -39.39 3.20 48.40
C GLU A 593 -38.36 2.98 49.52
N HIS A 594 -37.25 2.30 49.21
CA HIS A 594 -36.17 2.08 50.19
C HIS A 594 -35.50 3.38 50.63
N ALA A 595 -35.42 4.38 49.74
CA ALA A 595 -34.88 5.70 50.03
C ALA A 595 -35.86 6.64 50.77
N GLY A 596 -37.09 6.17 51.10
CA GLY A 596 -38.10 6.97 51.79
C GLY A 596 -38.79 8.04 50.93
N LYS A 597 -38.62 8.00 49.60
CA LYS A 597 -39.18 8.97 48.64
C LYS A 597 -40.55 8.49 48.13
N ALA A 598 -41.53 8.41 49.03
CA ALA A 598 -42.81 7.75 48.79
C ALA A 598 -43.60 8.29 47.58
N GLU A 599 -43.65 9.62 47.40
CA GLU A 599 -44.37 10.23 46.27
C GLU A 599 -43.71 9.94 44.92
N GLU A 600 -42.38 10.02 44.84
CA GLU A 600 -41.64 9.70 43.61
C GLU A 600 -41.73 8.21 43.29
N ALA A 601 -41.67 7.35 44.30
CA ALA A 601 -41.88 5.92 44.15
C ALA A 601 -43.26 5.61 43.56
N LYS A 602 -44.31 6.26 44.08
CA LYS A 602 -45.68 6.14 43.56
C LYS A 602 -45.76 6.57 42.10
N GLN A 603 -45.16 7.71 41.74
CA GLN A 603 -45.12 8.19 40.36
C GLN A 603 -44.43 7.18 39.41
N ALA A 604 -43.29 6.62 39.82
CA ALA A 604 -42.59 5.60 39.04
C ALA A 604 -43.43 4.32 38.86
N MET A 605 -44.11 3.87 39.92
CA MET A 605 -45.01 2.71 39.87
C MET A 605 -46.24 2.95 39.00
N ASP A 606 -46.82 4.14 39.02
CA ASP A 606 -47.96 4.50 38.17
C ASP A 606 -47.55 4.57 36.69
N LYS A 607 -46.37 5.14 36.41
CA LYS A 607 -45.79 5.14 35.05
C LYS A 607 -45.56 3.72 34.53
N MET A 608 -45.00 2.84 35.36
CA MET A 608 -44.81 1.42 35.05
C MET A 608 -46.14 0.74 34.69
N LYS A 609 -47.18 0.90 35.51
CA LYS A 609 -48.51 0.30 35.27
C LYS A 609 -49.13 0.82 33.97
N ALA A 610 -49.02 2.12 33.70
CA ALA A 610 -49.52 2.72 32.47
C ALA A 610 -48.84 2.10 31.24
N LEU A 611 -47.51 1.92 31.27
CA LEU A 611 -46.77 1.28 30.19
C LEU A 611 -47.16 -0.19 29.99
N GLN A 612 -47.37 -0.95 31.08
CA GLN A 612 -47.84 -2.34 31.00
C GLN A 612 -49.24 -2.45 30.40
N ALA A 613 -50.16 -1.56 30.78
CA ALA A 613 -51.51 -1.53 30.24
C ALA A 613 -51.53 -1.20 28.73
N MET A 614 -50.67 -0.27 28.29
CA MET A 614 -50.50 0.05 26.87
C MET A 614 -49.92 -1.12 26.06
N GLY A 615 -48.98 -1.87 26.63
CA GLY A 615 -48.41 -3.07 25.99
C GLY A 615 -49.39 -4.23 25.84
N GLN A 616 -50.40 -4.33 26.72
CA GLN A 616 -51.45 -5.34 26.64
C GLN A 616 -52.58 -5.01 25.64
N MET A 617 -52.68 -3.76 25.19
CA MET A 617 -53.68 -3.31 24.20
C MET A 617 -53.17 -3.35 22.74
N GLY A 618 -51.87 -3.64 22.52
CA GLY A 618 -51.21 -3.65 21.21
C GLY A 618 -50.82 -5.04 20.68
N LEU A 619 -51.28 -6.11 21.34
CA LEU A 619 -51.30 -7.51 20.85
C LEU A 619 -52.75 -7.87 20.52
#